data_AF-A0A9W8EE96-F1
#
_entry.id   AF-A0A9W8EE96-F1
#
_cell.length_a   1.000
_cell.length_b   1.000
_cell.length_c   1.000
_cell.angle_alpha   90.00
_cell.angle_beta   90.00
_cell.angle_gamma   90.00
#
_symmetry.space_group_name_H-M   'P 1'
#
loop_
_entity.id
_entity.type
_entity.pdbx_description
1 polymer ?
#
loop_
_entity_poly.entity_id
_entity_poly.type
_entity_poly.pdbx_seq_one_letter_code
_entity_poly.pdbx_strand_id
1 'polypeptide(L)'
;MFSTFGATPLTYHCGAPQCPRHPYVPSEQHSSAPNTVTRALGGVPRGVSARVEFNTLVRLIRQELGVHGLGSKDVDVNRIQALMGAYVSRKNDWAQYALFDSCKYTRNLVDDGNGEFNLLILAWGPGHKR
;
A
#
# COMPACT_ATOMS: atom_id res chain seq x y z
N MET A 1 45.32 -13.55 -39.31
CA MET A 1 44.30 -12.49 -39.47
C MET A 1 43.53 -12.39 -38.17
N PHE A 2 43.87 -11.40 -37.33
CA PHE A 2 43.05 -11.00 -36.19
C PHE A 2 42.15 -9.86 -36.64
N SER A 3 40.85 -9.95 -36.40
CA SER A 3 39.94 -8.81 -36.51
C SER A 3 39.02 -8.81 -35.30
N THR A 4 39.32 -7.86 -34.41
CA THR A 4 38.45 -7.32 -33.38
C THR A 4 37.53 -6.26 -34.00
N PHE A 5 36.22 -6.41 -33.81
CA PHE A 5 35.22 -5.32 -33.76
C PHE A 5 34.06 -5.91 -32.95
N GLY A 6 33.50 -5.31 -31.92
CA GLY A 6 33.53 -3.95 -31.40
C GLY A 6 32.18 -3.80 -30.71
N ALA A 7 32.16 -3.89 -29.38
CA ALA A 7 30.94 -3.71 -28.61
C ALA A 7 30.47 -2.26 -28.71
N THR A 8 29.30 -2.04 -29.29
CA THR A 8 28.56 -0.78 -29.13
C THR A 8 27.42 -0.99 -28.13
N PRO A 9 27.24 -0.07 -27.17
CA PRO A 9 26.16 -0.17 -26.21
C PRO A 9 24.84 0.16 -26.90
N LEU A 10 23.84 -0.70 -26.72
CA LEU A 10 22.45 -0.37 -27.04
C LEU A 10 22.00 0.73 -26.07
N THR A 11 22.11 1.98 -26.51
CA THR A 11 21.40 3.11 -25.93
C THR A 11 19.91 2.86 -26.11
N TYR A 12 19.24 2.37 -25.07
CA TYR A 12 17.79 2.37 -25.01
C TYR A 12 17.33 3.82 -24.86
N HIS A 13 17.06 4.49 -25.98
CA HIS A 13 16.28 5.72 -25.98
C HIS A 13 14.83 5.34 -25.66
N CYS A 14 14.39 5.64 -24.43
CA CYS A 14 12.97 5.69 -24.10
C CYS A 14 12.31 6.79 -24.94
N GLY A 15 11.69 6.40 -26.06
CA GLY A 15 10.89 7.27 -26.92
C GLY A 15 9.54 7.64 -26.33
N ALA A 16 9.50 8.16 -25.11
CA ALA A 16 8.29 8.76 -24.54
C ALA A 16 8.35 10.28 -24.69
N PRO A 17 7.49 10.92 -25.51
CA PRO A 17 7.35 12.36 -25.52
C PRO A 17 6.74 12.77 -24.18
N GLN A 18 7.59 13.28 -23.29
CA GLN A 18 7.32 14.22 -22.20
C GLN A 18 5.90 14.10 -21.61
N CYS A 19 5.74 13.24 -20.58
CA CYS A 19 4.48 13.07 -19.85
C CYS A 19 3.98 14.48 -19.43
N PRO A 20 2.78 14.94 -19.83
CA PRO A 20 2.28 16.24 -19.42
C PRO A 20 2.18 16.25 -17.89
N ARG A 21 2.77 17.25 -17.22
CA ARG A 21 2.53 17.47 -15.80
C ARG A 21 1.04 17.79 -15.63
N HIS A 22 0.24 16.79 -15.29
CA HIS A 22 -1.13 17.05 -14.87
C HIS A 22 -1.05 17.81 -13.55
N PRO A 23 -1.65 19.01 -13.41
CA PRO A 23 -1.66 19.70 -12.14
C PRO A 23 -2.43 18.84 -11.14
N TYR A 24 -1.78 18.58 -10.00
CA TYR A 24 -2.39 18.04 -8.80
C TYR A 24 -3.55 18.97 -8.40
N VAL A 25 -4.77 18.45 -8.39
CA VAL A 25 -5.95 19.15 -7.90
C VAL A 25 -6.19 18.68 -6.46
N PRO A 26 -5.98 19.52 -5.43
CA PRO A 26 -6.38 19.19 -4.08
C PRO A 26 -7.90 19.27 -4.00
N SER A 27 -8.57 18.16 -3.70
CA SER A 27 -9.98 18.18 -3.32
C SER A 27 -10.10 18.58 -1.85
N GLU A 28 -10.34 19.87 -1.58
CA GLU A 28 -10.76 20.35 -0.26
C GLU A 28 -12.29 20.25 -0.09
N GLN A 29 -12.67 19.39 0.86
CA GLN A 29 -13.72 19.50 1.89
C GLN A 29 -15.18 19.82 1.53
N HIS A 30 -16.08 18.90 1.91
CA HIS A 30 -17.35 19.26 2.52
C HIS A 30 -17.59 18.45 3.79
N SER A 31 -17.85 19.18 4.87
CA SER A 31 -18.05 18.74 6.26
C SER A 31 -19.53 18.42 6.53
N SER A 32 -19.82 17.38 7.32
CA SER A 32 -21.05 17.09 8.11
C SER A 32 -20.94 15.63 8.61
N ALA A 33 -21.13 15.18 9.85
CA ALA A 33 -21.63 15.68 11.12
C ALA A 33 -21.13 14.70 12.23
N PRO A 34 -21.41 14.92 13.54
CA PRO A 34 -20.74 14.18 14.62
C PRO A 34 -21.51 12.92 15.02
N ASN A 35 -20.82 11.78 15.10
CA ASN A 35 -21.38 10.56 15.69
C ASN A 35 -20.69 10.25 17.01
N THR A 36 -21.31 10.70 18.09
CA THR A 36 -21.08 10.23 19.46
C THR A 36 -21.61 8.80 19.60
N VAL A 37 -20.75 7.80 19.85
CA VAL A 37 -21.12 6.58 20.61
C VAL A 37 -19.91 6.04 21.39
N THR A 38 -19.93 6.32 22.69
CA THR A 38 -19.75 5.41 23.83
C THR A 38 -18.63 4.36 23.85
N ARG A 39 -17.76 4.52 24.86
CA ARG A 39 -16.79 3.57 25.42
C ARG A 39 -17.48 2.31 25.98
N ALA A 40 -17.14 1.11 25.49
CA ALA A 40 -17.40 -0.17 26.17
C ALA A 40 -16.43 -1.29 25.74
N LEU A 41 -15.59 -1.69 26.70
CA LEU A 41 -15.18 -3.04 27.09
C LEU A 41 -15.03 -4.16 26.03
N GLY A 42 -13.79 -4.64 25.90
CA GLY A 42 -13.43 -6.02 26.27
C GLY A 42 -13.96 -7.18 25.43
N GLY A 43 -13.05 -7.87 24.74
CA GLY A 43 -13.22 -9.25 24.29
C GLY A 43 -13.37 -9.39 22.78
N VAL A 44 -12.31 -9.85 22.11
CA VAL A 44 -12.41 -10.34 20.72
C VAL A 44 -13.11 -11.70 20.76
N PRO A 45 -14.27 -11.90 20.09
CA PRO A 45 -14.94 -13.19 20.06
C PRO A 45 -14.11 -14.17 19.22
N ARG A 46 -13.74 -15.31 19.83
CA ARG A 46 -13.25 -16.47 19.07
C ARG A 46 -14.42 -17.05 18.28
N GLY A 47 -14.45 -16.81 16.98
CA GLY A 47 -15.50 -17.34 16.11
C GLY A 47 -15.85 -16.52 14.86
N VAL A 48 -14.96 -15.62 14.40
CA VAL A 48 -15.22 -14.89 13.16
C VAL A 48 -14.73 -15.72 11.98
N SER A 49 -15.57 -16.65 11.50
CA SER A 49 -15.55 -17.08 10.08
C SER A 49 -16.31 -16.05 9.25
N ALA A 50 -15.96 -14.78 9.43
CA ALA A 50 -16.33 -13.70 8.54
C ALA A 50 -15.04 -13.20 7.92
N ARG A 51 -15.07 -12.98 6.61
CA ARG A 51 -13.92 -12.47 5.87
C ARG A 51 -13.37 -11.24 6.59
N VAL A 52 -12.06 -11.18 6.77
CA VAL A 52 -11.42 -9.98 7.33
C VAL A 52 -11.64 -8.84 6.34
N GLU A 53 -12.36 -7.80 6.74
CA GLU A 53 -12.51 -6.59 5.94
C GLU A 53 -11.21 -5.78 5.94
N PHE A 54 -10.93 -5.02 4.88
CA PHE A 54 -9.66 -4.31 4.73
C PHE A 54 -9.32 -3.38 5.90
N ASN A 55 -10.28 -2.58 6.37
CA ASN A 55 -10.06 -1.69 7.52
C ASN A 55 -9.75 -2.47 8.82
N THR A 56 -10.31 -3.68 8.95
CA THR A 56 -9.99 -4.58 10.06
C THR A 56 -8.57 -5.10 9.93
N LEU A 57 -8.13 -5.47 8.73
CA LEU A 57 -6.73 -5.84 8.48
C LEU A 57 -5.77 -4.71 8.87
N VAL A 58 -6.01 -3.47 8.39
CA VAL A 58 -5.16 -2.31 8.70
C VAL A 58 -5.06 -2.12 10.23
N ARG A 59 -6.20 -2.18 10.93
CA ARG A 59 -6.24 -2.08 12.39
C ARG A 59 -5.47 -3.20 13.09
N LEU A 60 -5.61 -4.45 12.63
CA LEU A 60 -4.91 -5.60 13.21
C LEU A 60 -3.40 -5.51 13.00
N ILE A 61 -2.95 -5.08 11.81
CA ILE A 61 -1.52 -4.83 11.54
C ILE A 61 -0.98 -3.75 12.47
N ARG A 62 -1.71 -2.65 12.64
CA ARG A 62 -1.33 -1.57 13.56
C ARG A 62 -1.23 -2.05 15.01
N GLN A 63 -2.15 -2.91 15.45
CA GLN A 63 -2.09 -3.52 16.78
C GLN A 63 -0.92 -4.47 16.94
N GLU A 64 -0.59 -5.25 15.91
CA GLU A 64 0.50 -6.23 15.95
C GLU A 64 1.87 -5.55 15.95
N LEU A 65 2.05 -4.52 15.13
CA LEU A 65 3.28 -3.72 15.11
C LEU A 65 3.40 -2.79 16.33
N GLY A 66 2.25 -2.40 16.90
CA GLY A 66 2.16 -1.74 18.20
C GLY A 66 3.08 -0.52 18.33
N VAL A 67 3.65 -0.33 19.52
CA VAL A 67 4.62 0.74 19.81
C VAL A 67 5.99 0.46 19.19
N HIS A 68 6.27 -0.81 18.92
CA HIS A 68 7.61 -1.30 18.64
C HIS A 68 7.99 -1.21 17.15
N GLY A 69 7.00 -1.11 16.26
CA GLY A 69 7.24 -0.89 14.84
C GLY A 69 7.92 -2.05 14.13
N LEU A 70 8.40 -1.83 12.91
CA LEU A 70 9.10 -2.87 12.13
C LEU A 70 10.53 -3.14 12.60
N GLY A 71 11.13 -2.23 13.38
CA GLY A 71 12.52 -2.30 13.81
C GLY A 71 12.77 -3.13 15.07
N SER A 72 11.70 -3.55 15.76
CA SER A 72 11.84 -4.28 17.02
C SER A 72 12.06 -5.78 16.83
N LYS A 73 12.82 -6.38 17.74
CA LYS A 73 13.05 -7.83 17.82
C LYS A 73 11.80 -8.60 18.27
N ASP A 74 10.85 -7.90 18.87
CA ASP A 74 9.64 -8.49 19.45
C ASP A 74 8.49 -8.60 18.42
N VAL A 75 8.74 -8.24 17.16
CA VAL A 75 7.74 -8.33 16.09
C VAL A 75 7.58 -9.76 15.60
N ASP A 76 6.38 -10.31 15.73
CA ASP A 76 6.04 -11.60 15.12
C ASP A 76 5.69 -11.43 13.64
N VAL A 77 6.71 -11.59 12.78
CA VAL A 77 6.57 -11.52 11.32
C VAL A 77 5.58 -12.57 10.80
N ASN A 78 5.53 -13.76 11.41
CA ASN A 78 4.63 -14.83 10.95
C ASN A 78 3.17 -14.45 11.19
N ARG A 79 2.90 -13.80 12.33
CA ARG A 79 1.56 -13.30 12.64
C ARG A 79 1.12 -12.20 11.68
N ILE A 80 2.01 -11.27 11.31
CA ILE A 80 1.73 -10.24 10.30
C ILE A 80 1.44 -10.87 8.93
N GLN A 81 2.26 -11.85 8.51
CA GLN A 81 2.04 -12.58 7.27
C GLN A 81 0.70 -13.33 7.28
N ALA A 82 0.33 -13.96 8.41
CA ALA A 82 -0.95 -14.63 8.57
C ALA A 82 -2.14 -13.66 8.47
N LEU A 83 -2.03 -12.48 9.11
CA LEU A 83 -3.04 -11.42 9.01
C LEU A 83 -3.22 -10.97 7.55
N MET A 84 -2.11 -10.68 6.86
CA MET A 84 -2.12 -10.28 5.45
C MET A 84 -2.69 -11.37 4.54
N GLY A 85 -2.37 -12.64 4.80
CA GLY A 85 -2.85 -13.80 4.03
C GLY A 85 -4.32 -14.17 4.28
N ALA A 86 -4.87 -13.83 5.45
CA ALA A 86 -6.27 -14.06 5.78
C ALA A 86 -7.24 -13.09 5.08
N TYR A 87 -6.73 -11.95 4.61
CA TYR A 87 -7.51 -10.96 3.88
C TYR A 87 -7.76 -11.39 2.43
N VAL A 88 -9.03 -11.40 2.03
CA VAL A 88 -9.44 -11.68 0.65
C VAL A 88 -9.68 -10.36 -0.07
N SER A 89 -8.80 -10.03 -1.01
CA SER A 89 -8.80 -8.74 -1.72
C SER A 89 -10.09 -8.46 -2.49
N ARG A 90 -10.66 -7.26 -2.28
CA ARG A 90 -11.77 -6.71 -3.06
C ARG A 90 -11.40 -5.35 -3.61
N LYS A 91 -11.73 -5.10 -4.89
CA LYS A 91 -11.41 -3.84 -5.56
C LYS A 91 -11.86 -2.61 -4.78
N ASN A 92 -13.07 -2.63 -4.25
CA ASN A 92 -13.67 -1.47 -3.55
C ASN A 92 -12.91 -1.09 -2.27
N ASP A 93 -12.24 -2.04 -1.65
CA ASP A 93 -11.54 -1.82 -0.38
C ASP A 93 -10.30 -0.93 -0.56
N TRP A 94 -9.58 -1.12 -1.67
CA TRP A 94 -8.32 -0.43 -1.96
C TRP A 94 -8.40 0.56 -3.12
N ALA A 95 -9.54 0.66 -3.82
CA ALA A 95 -9.70 1.49 -5.01
C ALA A 95 -9.32 2.96 -4.78
N GLN A 96 -9.68 3.52 -3.63
CA GLN A 96 -9.36 4.91 -3.27
C GLN A 96 -7.85 5.19 -3.16
N TYR A 97 -7.03 4.15 -2.92
CA TYR A 97 -5.58 4.26 -2.84
C TYR A 97 -4.88 3.84 -4.13
N ALA A 98 -5.59 3.32 -5.13
CA ALA A 98 -5.01 2.87 -6.39
C ALA A 98 -4.85 4.04 -7.38
N LEU A 99 -4.01 5.01 -7.04
CA LEU A 99 -3.66 6.12 -7.93
C LEU A 99 -2.57 5.64 -8.89
N PHE A 100 -2.81 5.73 -10.19
CA PHE A 100 -1.87 5.26 -11.21
C PHE A 100 -1.08 6.41 -11.84
N ASP A 101 0.14 6.10 -12.28
CA ASP A 101 0.96 6.95 -13.12
C ASP A 101 1.26 6.19 -14.43
N SER A 102 1.27 6.91 -15.56
CA SER A 102 1.46 6.31 -16.88
C SER A 102 2.90 5.88 -17.16
N CYS A 103 3.86 6.45 -16.45
CA CYS A 103 5.29 6.37 -16.74
C CYS A 103 6.05 5.57 -15.65
N LYS A 104 5.46 5.34 -14.47
CA LYS A 104 6.05 4.55 -13.36
C LYS A 104 5.00 3.87 -12.47
N TYR A 105 5.45 2.95 -11.61
CA TYR A 105 4.63 2.49 -10.49
C TYR A 105 4.47 3.63 -9.45
N THR A 106 3.34 3.63 -8.75
CA THR A 106 3.06 4.58 -7.66
C THR A 106 3.13 3.92 -6.30
N ARG A 107 3.39 4.73 -5.26
CA ARG A 107 3.43 4.31 -3.86
C ARG A 107 2.38 5.13 -3.11
N ASN A 108 1.25 4.52 -2.79
CA ASN A 108 0.11 5.22 -2.22
C ASN A 108 -0.02 4.89 -0.74
N LEU A 109 -0.02 5.92 0.10
CA LEU A 109 -0.11 5.74 1.56
C LEU A 109 -1.53 5.31 1.95
N VAL A 110 -1.61 4.20 2.67
CA VAL A 110 -2.86 3.71 3.30
C VAL A 110 -2.88 4.11 4.76
N ASP A 111 -1.78 3.87 5.46
CA ASP A 111 -1.64 4.06 6.90
C ASP A 111 -0.20 4.41 7.25
N ASP A 112 0.02 5.45 8.03
CA ASP A 112 1.32 5.89 8.56
C ASP A 112 1.66 5.26 9.93
N GLY A 113 0.82 4.32 10.39
CA GLY A 113 1.05 3.53 11.59
C GLY A 113 1.13 4.38 12.85
N ASN A 114 2.29 4.31 13.49
CA ASN A 114 2.68 5.06 14.68
C ASN A 114 4.00 5.84 14.46
N GLY A 115 4.40 6.04 13.20
CA GLY A 115 5.71 6.59 12.84
C GLY A 115 6.83 5.55 12.69
N GLU A 116 6.60 4.30 13.09
CA GLU A 116 7.59 3.23 12.99
C GLU A 116 7.34 2.26 11.82
N PHE A 117 6.22 2.42 11.11
CA PHE A 117 5.91 1.65 9.91
C PHE A 117 4.95 2.40 9.01
N ASN A 118 4.96 2.06 7.72
CA ASN A 118 3.99 2.56 6.74
C ASN A 118 3.32 1.38 6.03
N LEU A 119 2.01 1.44 5.87
CA LEU A 119 1.26 0.57 4.98
C LEU A 119 1.01 1.32 3.66
N LEU A 120 1.48 0.73 2.57
CA LEU A 120 1.37 1.31 1.23
C LEU A 120 0.64 0.34 0.29
N ILE A 121 -0.10 0.91 -0.67
CA ILE A 121 -0.52 0.21 -1.89
C ILE A 121 0.39 0.65 -3.03
N LEU A 122 1.04 -0.32 -3.65
CA LEU A 122 1.78 -0.11 -4.89
C LEU A 122 0.83 -0.35 -6.07
N ALA A 123 0.78 0.58 -7.00
CA ALA A 123 -0.03 0.44 -8.21
C ALA A 123 0.86 0.47 -9.46
N TRP A 124 0.75 -0.59 -10.28
CA TRP A 124 1.49 -0.74 -11.53
C TRP A 124 0.55 -0.47 -12.70
N GLY A 125 0.80 0.60 -13.45
CA GLY A 125 0.09 0.86 -14.71
C GLY A 125 0.38 -0.22 -15.78
N PRO A 126 -0.44 -0.31 -16.84
CA PRO A 126 -0.23 -1.25 -17.94
C PRO A 126 1.19 -1.12 -18.53
N GLY A 127 1.89 -2.25 -18.71
CA GLY A 127 3.24 -2.28 -19.28
C GLY A 127 4.39 -2.14 -18.26
N HIS A 128 4.10 -1.84 -16.99
CA HIS A 128 5.13 -1.89 -15.93
C HIS A 128 5.40 -3.33 -15.49
N LYS A 129 6.70 -3.70 -15.40
CA LYS A 129 7.13 -5.02 -14.91
C LYS A 129 6.99 -5.09 -13.38
N ARG A 130 6.56 -6.26 -12.90
CA ARG A 130 6.37 -6.62 -11.49
C ARG A 130 7.65 -7.22 -10.92
#